data_AF-F7R2M3-F1
#
_entry.id   AF-F7R2M3-F1
#
_cell.length_a   1.000
_cell.length_b   1.000
_cell.length_c   1.000
_cell.angle_alpha   90.00
_cell.angle_beta   90.00
_cell.angle_gamma   90.00
#
_symmetry.space_group_name_H-M   'P 1'
#
loop_
_entity.id
_entity.type
_entity.pdbx_description
1 polymer ?
#
loop_
_entity_poly.entity_id
_entity_poly.type
_entity_poly.pdbx_seq_one_letter_code
_entity_poly.pdbx_strand_id
1 'polypeptide(L)'
;MKHTDEQIKDELYAIVDLGGRVRNVMVNHRVYGHIEAILNVDSRRKAAEFIDDIRSGKSTPLKNITSDYHYHVVEADSENTLDMIEEALEEKGFLLEQEEWEKELLQNRDLS
;
A
#
# COMPACT_ATOMS: atom_id res chain seq x y z
N MET A 1 1.86 -6.43 -2.26
CA MET A 1 2.33 -6.80 -0.91
C MET A 1 1.32 -7.76 -0.25
N LYS A 2 1.76 -8.76 0.55
CA LYS A 2 0.90 -9.80 1.17
C LYS A 2 1.04 -9.83 2.68
N HIS A 3 0.08 -9.28 3.44
CA HIS A 3 0.24 -9.01 4.87
C HIS A 3 -0.92 -9.53 5.75
N THR A 4 -0.60 -10.03 6.95
CA THR A 4 -1.54 -10.14 8.09
C THR A 4 -1.87 -8.76 8.66
N ASP A 5 -2.88 -8.64 9.53
CA ASP A 5 -3.23 -7.33 10.13
C ASP A 5 -2.07 -6.73 10.96
N GLU A 6 -1.29 -7.57 11.65
CA GLU A 6 -0.06 -7.13 12.31
C GLU A 6 0.98 -6.63 11.30
N GLN A 7 1.13 -7.29 10.15
CA GLN A 7 2.10 -6.89 9.12
C GLN A 7 1.70 -5.59 8.41
N ILE A 8 0.40 -5.32 8.21
CA ILE A 8 -0.05 -4.02 7.64
C ILE A 8 0.37 -2.87 8.57
N LYS A 9 0.29 -3.08 9.89
CA LYS A 9 0.74 -2.08 10.86
C LYS A 9 2.24 -1.83 10.74
N ASP A 10 3.03 -2.90 10.66
CA ASP A 10 4.49 -2.82 10.56
C ASP A 10 4.95 -2.18 9.24
N GLU A 11 4.25 -2.44 8.14
CA GLU A 11 4.44 -1.78 6.84
C GLU A 11 4.17 -0.28 6.92
N LEU A 12 2.99 0.12 7.40
CA LEU A 12 2.65 1.54 7.56
C LEU A 12 3.64 2.25 8.49
N TYR A 13 4.12 1.55 9.53
CA TYR A 13 5.12 2.08 10.45
C TYR A 13 6.46 2.27 9.77
N ALA A 14 6.93 1.33 8.96
CA ALA A 14 8.18 1.46 8.20
C ALA A 14 8.19 2.72 7.33
N ILE A 15 7.04 3.04 6.69
CA ILE A 15 6.91 4.22 5.84
C ILE A 15 6.91 5.51 6.66
N VAL A 16 6.02 5.61 7.67
CA VAL A 16 5.86 6.87 8.43
C VAL A 16 7.02 7.16 9.38
N ASP A 17 7.76 6.13 9.82
CA ASP A 17 8.94 6.30 10.68
C ASP A 17 10.11 6.96 9.96
N LEU A 18 10.18 6.77 8.65
CA LEU A 18 11.16 7.41 7.78
C LEU A 18 10.67 8.76 7.25
N GLY A 19 9.49 9.23 7.66
CA GLY A 19 8.91 10.50 7.23
C GLY A 19 8.03 10.41 5.97
N GLY A 20 7.74 9.19 5.51
CA GLY A 20 6.84 8.95 4.39
C GLY A 20 5.35 9.10 4.74
N ARG A 21 4.54 9.26 3.71
CA ARG A 21 3.08 9.30 3.78
C ARG A 21 2.48 8.33 2.77
N VAL A 22 1.60 7.46 3.24
CA VAL A 22 0.79 6.58 2.39
C VAL A 22 -0.47 7.32 1.98
N ARG A 23 -0.62 7.61 0.68
CA ARG A 23 -1.75 8.37 0.14
C ARG A 23 -2.99 7.52 -0.06
N ASN A 24 -2.84 6.36 -0.67
CA ASN A 24 -3.95 5.50 -1.06
C ASN A 24 -3.57 4.03 -0.94
N VAL A 25 -4.58 3.16 -1.04
CA VAL A 25 -4.42 1.72 -1.30
C VAL A 25 -5.17 1.40 -2.58
N MET A 26 -4.53 0.65 -3.45
CA MET A 26 -5.06 0.28 -4.76
C MET A 26 -4.93 -1.21 -4.97
N VAL A 27 -5.93 -1.81 -5.62
CA VAL A 27 -5.88 -3.20 -6.05
C VAL A 27 -6.39 -3.32 -7.47
N ASN A 28 -5.62 -4.06 -8.27
CA ASN A 28 -6.03 -4.47 -9.60
C ASN A 28 -6.61 -5.88 -9.52
N HIS A 29 -7.90 -6.02 -9.85
CA HIS A 29 -8.57 -7.30 -9.91
C HIS A 29 -9.07 -7.56 -11.33
N ARG A 30 -8.81 -8.74 -11.89
CA ARG A 30 -9.22 -9.08 -13.27
C ARG A 30 -10.72 -8.94 -13.54
N VAL A 31 -11.56 -9.10 -12.50
CA VAL A 31 -13.03 -8.99 -12.61
C VAL A 31 -13.56 -7.59 -12.29
N TYR A 32 -12.96 -6.91 -11.30
CA TYR A 32 -13.48 -5.63 -10.79
C TYR A 32 -12.74 -4.42 -11.36
N GLY A 33 -11.64 -4.64 -12.10
CA GLY A 33 -10.77 -3.59 -12.58
C GLY A 33 -9.92 -3.00 -11.46
N HIS A 34 -9.81 -1.69 -11.44
CA HIS A 34 -9.00 -0.93 -10.48
C HIS A 34 -9.87 -0.42 -9.33
N ILE A 35 -9.54 -0.79 -8.09
CA ILE A 35 -10.19 -0.31 -6.87
C ILE A 35 -9.18 0.52 -6.10
N GLU A 36 -9.53 1.76 -5.79
CA GLU A 36 -8.69 2.68 -5.02
C GLU A 36 -9.45 3.24 -3.81
N ALA A 37 -8.77 3.30 -2.67
CA ALA A 37 -9.26 3.97 -1.47
C ALA A 37 -8.19 4.91 -0.91
N ILE A 38 -8.61 6.11 -0.49
CA ILE A 38 -7.73 7.12 0.07
C ILE A 38 -7.45 6.81 1.55
N LEU A 39 -6.18 6.86 1.95
CA LEU A 39 -5.70 6.56 3.30
C LEU A 39 -5.17 7.81 4.02
N ASN A 40 -4.24 8.54 3.39
CA ASN A 40 -3.54 9.69 3.99
C ASN A 40 -2.93 9.44 5.38
N VAL A 41 -2.21 8.32 5.49
CA VAL A 41 -1.50 7.92 6.72
C VAL A 41 -0.08 8.49 6.70
N ASP A 42 0.24 9.34 7.67
CA ASP A 42 1.52 10.06 7.78
C ASP A 42 2.12 10.02 9.19
N SER A 43 1.56 9.18 10.06
CA SER A 43 2.02 9.04 11.44
C SER A 43 1.59 7.71 12.02
N ARG A 44 2.34 7.22 13.01
CA ARG A 44 1.97 6.00 13.75
C ARG A 44 0.58 6.06 14.37
N ARG A 45 0.11 7.26 14.75
CA ARG A 45 -1.23 7.47 15.30
C ARG A 45 -2.30 7.14 14.26
N LYS A 46 -2.21 7.75 13.07
CA LYS A 46 -3.17 7.48 11.98
C LYS A 46 -3.10 6.03 11.50
N ALA A 47 -1.90 5.45 11.45
CA ALA A 47 -1.74 4.04 11.12
C ALA A 47 -2.42 3.13 12.16
N ALA A 48 -2.30 3.44 13.46
CA ALA A 48 -3.02 2.70 14.50
C ALA A 48 -4.54 2.87 14.41
N GLU A 49 -5.03 4.10 14.21
CA GLU A 49 -6.45 4.39 13.99
C GLU A 49 -7.01 3.59 12.81
N PHE A 50 -6.27 3.52 11.69
CA PHE A 50 -6.65 2.74 10.51
C PHE A 50 -6.76 1.23 10.81
N ILE A 51 -5.79 0.66 11.52
CA ILE A 51 -5.81 -0.76 11.92
C ILE A 51 -6.95 -1.04 12.90
N ASP A 52 -7.21 -0.13 13.84
CA ASP A 52 -8.31 -0.27 14.78
C ASP A 52 -9.67 -0.18 14.09
N ASP A 53 -9.83 0.68 13.08
CA ASP A 53 -11.04 0.76 12.27
C ASP A 53 -11.30 -0.53 11.48
N ILE A 54 -10.24 -1.15 10.93
CA ILE A 54 -10.30 -2.48 10.29
C ILE A 54 -10.75 -3.54 11.31
N ARG A 55 -10.13 -3.57 12.50
CA ARG A 55 -10.42 -4.57 13.55
C ARG A 55 -11.82 -4.42 14.13
N SER A 56 -12.32 -3.19 14.22
CA SER A 56 -13.65 -2.89 14.77
C SER A 56 -14.80 -3.31 13.86
N GLY A 57 -14.52 -3.75 12.62
CA GLY A 57 -15.53 -4.19 11.66
C GLY A 57 -16.40 -3.06 11.09
N LYS A 58 -16.11 -1.79 11.42
CA LYS A 58 -16.74 -0.61 10.77
C LYS A 58 -16.40 -0.53 9.30
N SER A 59 -15.22 -1.02 8.96
CA SER A 59 -14.73 -1.15 7.60
C SER A 59 -14.35 -2.61 7.45
N THR A 60 -15.07 -3.38 6.62
CA THR A 60 -14.52 -4.66 6.15
C THR A 60 -13.19 -4.30 5.50
N PRO A 61 -12.05 -4.86 5.96
CA PRO A 61 -10.82 -4.65 5.23
C PRO A 61 -11.08 -5.07 3.78
N LEU A 62 -10.59 -4.28 2.83
CA LEU A 62 -10.68 -4.59 1.41
C LEU A 62 -10.15 -6.02 1.08
N LYS A 63 -9.49 -6.67 2.05
CA LYS A 63 -9.20 -8.11 2.18
C LYS A 63 -10.20 -9.09 1.55
N ASN A 64 -11.51 -8.82 1.53
CA ASN A 64 -12.46 -9.75 0.90
C ASN A 64 -12.63 -9.56 -0.61
N ILE A 65 -12.05 -8.52 -1.20
CA ILE A 65 -12.21 -8.20 -2.63
C ILE A 65 -10.86 -8.27 -3.37
N THR A 66 -9.75 -8.26 -2.66
CA THR A 66 -8.44 -8.03 -3.26
C THR A 66 -7.57 -9.27 -3.10
N SER A 67 -7.47 -10.07 -4.17
CA SER A 67 -6.52 -11.17 -4.30
C SER A 67 -5.15 -10.75 -3.75
N ASP A 68 -4.76 -11.23 -2.56
CA ASP A 68 -3.42 -11.29 -1.91
C ASP A 68 -2.34 -10.20 -2.15
N TYR A 69 -2.63 -9.12 -2.88
CA TYR A 69 -1.71 -8.16 -3.47
C TYR A 69 -2.41 -6.79 -3.57
N HIS A 70 -1.69 -5.74 -3.21
CA HIS A 70 -2.13 -4.35 -3.30
C HIS A 70 -0.93 -3.42 -3.50
N TYR A 71 -1.25 -2.18 -3.89
CA TYR A 71 -0.35 -1.10 -4.22
C TYR A 71 -0.62 0.13 -3.36
N HIS A 72 0.41 0.94 -3.15
CA HIS A 72 0.33 2.20 -2.43
C HIS A 72 1.07 3.29 -3.22
N VAL A 73 0.48 4.48 -3.28
CA VAL A 73 1.23 5.70 -3.59
C VAL A 73 1.83 6.20 -2.29
N VAL A 74 3.16 6.23 -2.23
CA VAL A 74 3.92 6.78 -1.11
C VAL A 74 4.51 8.12 -1.54
N GLU A 75 4.42 9.10 -0.66
CA GLU A 75 5.07 10.40 -0.83
C GLU A 75 6.04 10.65 0.31
N ALA A 76 7.13 11.35 0.02
CA ALA A 76 8.05 11.85 1.02
C ALA A 76 8.54 13.26 0.62
N ASP A 77 9.28 13.89 1.51
CA ASP A 77 9.86 15.23 1.31
C ASP A 77 11.04 15.25 0.32
N SER A 78 11.65 14.09 0.06
CA SER A 78 12.74 13.94 -0.88
C SER A 78 12.77 12.54 -1.50
N GLU A 79 13.40 12.40 -2.69
CA GLU A 79 13.65 11.10 -3.32
C GLU A 79 14.51 10.20 -2.43
N ASN A 80 15.54 10.75 -1.76
CA ASN A 80 16.36 9.99 -0.82
C ASN A 80 15.53 9.38 0.32
N THR A 81 14.50 10.07 0.79
CA THR A 81 13.58 9.52 1.80
C THR A 81 12.75 8.36 1.21
N LEU A 82 12.33 8.47 -0.06
CA LEU A 82 11.64 7.37 -0.76
C LEU A 82 12.56 6.16 -0.93
N ASP A 83 13.82 6.36 -1.30
CA ASP A 83 14.82 5.29 -1.45
C ASP A 83 15.01 4.53 -0.12
N MET A 84 15.14 5.27 0.99
CA MET A 84 15.24 4.67 2.33
C MET A 84 13.98 3.89 2.72
N ILE A 85 12.80 4.38 2.33
CA ILE A 85 11.54 3.68 2.57
C ILE A 85 11.48 2.40 1.75
N GLU A 86 11.87 2.44 0.47
CA GLU A 86 11.92 1.27 -0.40
C GLU A 86 12.85 0.20 0.18
N GLU A 87 14.07 0.57 0.56
CA GLU A 87 15.05 -0.34 1.18
C GLU A 87 14.49 -0.96 2.47
N ALA A 88 13.89 -0.15 3.35
CA ALA A 88 13.29 -0.65 4.60
C ALA A 88 12.10 -1.61 4.37
N LEU A 89 11.34 -1.41 3.30
CA LEU A 89 10.25 -2.32 2.92
C LEU A 89 10.78 -3.60 2.26
N GLU A 90 11.86 -3.50 1.49
CA GLU A 90 12.56 -4.64 0.89
C GLU A 90 13.16 -5.56 1.95
N GLU A 91 13.88 -4.99 2.93
CA GLU A 91 14.48 -5.74 4.05
C GLU A 91 13.43 -6.50 4.88
N LYS A 92 12.22 -5.94 4.99
CA LYS A 92 11.09 -6.55 5.69
C LYS A 92 10.34 -7.59 4.84
N GLY A 93 10.67 -7.72 3.56
CA GLY A 93 10.03 -8.64 2.63
C GLY A 93 8.60 -8.22 2.25
N PHE A 94 8.30 -6.92 2.31
CA PHE A 94 6.98 -6.38 1.98
C PHE A 94 6.84 -6.02 0.49
N LEU A 95 7.93 -5.67 -0.17
CA LEU A 95 7.93 -5.43 -1.61
C LEU A 95 7.65 -6.72 -2.39
N LEU A 96 6.82 -6.62 -3.41
CA LEU A 96 6.57 -7.69 -4.38
C LEU A 96 6.88 -7.16 -5.76
N GLU A 97 7.49 -8.00 -6.60
CA GLU A 97 7.65 -7.68 -8.02
C GLU A 97 6.29 -7.63 -8.69
N GLN A 98 6.10 -6.64 -9.57
CA GLN A 98 4.90 -6.52 -10.40
C GLN A 98 4.80 -7.71 -11.35
N GLU A 99 3.60 -8.28 -11.50
CA GLU A 99 3.40 -9.34 -12.49
C GLU A 99 3.40 -8.77 -13.91
N GLU A 100 3.85 -9.58 -14.88
CA GLU A 100 4.03 -9.14 -16.28
C GLU A 100 2.74 -8.59 -16.92
N TRP A 101 1.57 -9.11 -16.55
CA TRP A 101 0.28 -8.63 -17.09
C TRP A 101 -0.11 -7.24 -16.57
N GLU A 102 0.42 -6.80 -15.44
CA GLU A 102 0.18 -5.47 -14.89
C GLU A 102 1.05 -4.42 -15.58
N LYS A 103 2.27 -4.81 -15.99
CA LYS A 103 3.16 -3.99 -16.82
C LYS A 103 2.52 -3.68 -18.17
N GLU A 104 1.82 -4.65 -18.77
CA GLU A 104 1.06 -4.46 -20.01
C GLU A 104 -0.12 -3.48 -19.85
N LEU A 105 -0.78 -3.43 -18.68
CA LEU A 105 -1.88 -2.50 -18.43
C LEU A 105 -1.40 -1.03 -18.32
N LEU A 106 -0.23 -0.79 -17.73
CA LEU A 106 0.34 0.55 -17.60
C LEU A 106 0.88 1.08 -18.93
N GLN A 107 1.56 0.24 -19.72
CA GLN A 107 2.06 0.62 -21.05
C GLN A 107 0.94 1.06 -22.02
N ASN A 108 -0.28 0.54 -21.84
CA ASN A 108 -1.43 0.92 -22.66
C ASN A 108 -2.12 2.22 -22.20
N ARG A 109 -1.86 2.74 -20.99
CA ARG A 109 -2.44 4.02 -20.51
C ARG A 109 -1.63 5.25 -20.92
N ASP A 110 -0.34 5.11 -21.23
CA ASP A 110 0.51 6.19 -21.77
C ASP A 110 0.28 6.44 -23.28
N LEU A 111 -0.62 5.68 -23.92
CA LEU A 111 -0.98 5.82 -25.34
C LEU A 111 -2.38 6.43 -25.56
N SER A 112 -3.04 6.95 -24.52
CA SER A 112 -4.37 7.60 -24.62
C SER A 112 -4.40 9.02 -24.11
#